data_AF-A0A1G7KEF4-F1
#
_entry.id   AF-A0A1G7KEF4-F1
#
_cell.length_a   1.000
_cell.length_b   1.000
_cell.length_c   1.000
_cell.angle_alpha   90.00
_cell.angle_beta   90.00
_cell.angle_gamma   90.00
#
_symmetry.space_group_name_H-M   'P 1'
#
loop_
_entity.id
_entity.type
_entity.pdbx_description
1 polymer ?
#
loop_
_entity_poly.entity_id
_entity_poly.type
_entity_poly.pdbx_seq_one_letter_code
_entity_poly.pdbx_strand_id
1 'polypeptide(L)'
;MTVFSKTQPMKHEIAIAKNYLKGDELARLNRMVSAFFDLAELRAMNHQPMYMKDWVIELDDFAERYGQGVLENAGAVSHESALKIAQAEYEKYRQKTLDELSHAERDFLISIKTTQKKLEGMALPQKNIPVKS
;
A
#
# COMPACT_ATOMS: atom_id res chain seq x y z
N MET A 1 -7.17 0.12 -3.28
CA MET A 1 -6.99 0.48 -1.85
C MET A 1 -5.54 0.87 -1.65
N THR A 2 -5.27 2.08 -1.14
CA THR A 2 -3.90 2.49 -0.76
C THR A 2 -3.72 2.21 0.73
N VAL A 3 -2.72 1.40 1.07
CA VAL A 3 -2.60 0.73 2.37
C VAL A 3 -1.90 1.58 3.44
N PHE A 4 -1.53 2.83 3.15
CA PHE A 4 -0.80 3.71 4.06
C PHE A 4 -1.72 4.72 4.72
N SER A 5 -1.51 4.99 6.01
CA SER A 5 -2.34 5.92 6.78
C SER A 5 -2.20 7.38 6.29
N LYS A 6 -1.09 7.71 5.64
CA LYS A 6 -0.81 9.02 5.05
C LYS A 6 -0.36 8.87 3.60
N THR A 7 -0.22 10.00 2.90
CA THR A 7 0.29 10.09 1.52
C THR A 7 1.69 9.49 1.36
N GLN A 8 2.47 9.42 2.43
CA GLN A 8 3.80 8.81 2.46
C GLN A 8 3.87 7.73 3.55
N PRO A 9 4.55 6.60 3.30
CA PRO A 9 4.72 5.53 4.28
C PRO A 9 5.55 6.00 5.48
N MET A 10 5.18 5.57 6.68
CA MET A 10 5.93 5.83 7.92
C MET A 10 6.88 4.67 8.25
N LYS A 11 7.98 4.96 8.95
CA LYS A 11 8.98 3.94 9.37
C LYS A 11 8.43 2.80 10.24
N HIS A 12 7.32 2.99 10.95
CA HIS A 12 6.69 1.90 11.70
C HIS A 12 5.76 1.04 10.82
N GLU A 13 5.26 1.58 9.71
CA GLU A 13 4.36 0.88 8.79
C GLU A 13 5.09 -0.12 7.89
N ILE A 14 6.40 0.05 7.68
CA ILE A 14 7.24 -0.87 6.88
C ILE A 14 7.53 -2.20 7.60
N ALA A 15 7.39 -2.24 8.92
CA ALA A 15 7.58 -3.46 9.71
C ALA A 15 6.34 -4.36 9.70
N ILE A 16 5.19 -3.80 9.31
CA ILE A 16 3.91 -4.50 9.29
C ILE A 16 3.73 -5.05 7.87
N ALA A 17 3.60 -6.37 7.74
CA ALA A 17 3.19 -6.99 6.49
C ALA A 17 1.74 -6.57 6.16
N LYS A 18 1.60 -5.48 5.42
CA LYS A 18 0.29 -5.05 4.91
C LYS A 18 -0.10 -5.96 3.76
N ASN A 19 -1.39 -6.28 3.66
CA ASN A 19 -1.88 -7.11 2.55
C ASN A 19 -1.73 -6.33 1.24
N TYR A 20 -0.79 -6.74 0.39
CA TYR A 20 -0.49 -6.10 -0.89
C TYR A 20 -1.32 -6.67 -2.05
N LEU A 21 -2.30 -7.52 -1.77
CA LEU A 21 -3.18 -8.06 -2.80
C LEU A 21 -4.03 -6.93 -3.39
N LYS A 22 -4.01 -6.81 -4.72
CA LYS A 22 -4.93 -5.98 -5.49
C LYS A 22 -6.36 -6.52 -5.33
N GLY A 23 -7.35 -5.70 -5.68
CA GLY A 23 -8.77 -6.09 -5.57
C GLY A 23 -9.09 -7.43 -6.25
N ASP A 24 -8.52 -7.65 -7.44
CA ASP A 24 -8.71 -8.90 -8.18
C ASP A 24 -8.04 -10.10 -7.51
N GLU A 25 -6.87 -9.89 -6.90
CA GLU A 25 -6.12 -10.93 -6.19
C GLU A 25 -6.84 -11.33 -4.89
N LEU A 26 -7.39 -10.36 -4.16
CA LEU A 26 -8.22 -10.61 -2.98
C LEU A 26 -9.52 -11.34 -3.36
N ALA A 27 -10.17 -10.92 -4.45
CA ALA A 27 -11.37 -11.61 -4.95
C ALA A 27 -11.06 -13.05 -5.37
N ARG A 28 -9.88 -13.30 -5.96
CA ARG A 28 -9.42 -14.65 -6.28
C ARG A 28 -9.18 -15.48 -5.03
N LEU A 29 -8.48 -14.93 -4.03
CA LEU A 29 -8.24 -15.59 -2.74
C LEU A 29 -9.55 -16.00 -2.06
N ASN A 30 -10.52 -15.08 -1.97
CA ASN A 30 -11.82 -15.38 -1.36
C ASN A 30 -12.54 -16.53 -2.06
N ARG A 31 -12.54 -16.55 -3.41
CA ARG A 31 -13.15 -17.65 -4.17
C ARG A 31 -12.46 -18.99 -3.92
N MET A 32 -11.13 -19.01 -3.84
CA MET A 32 -10.37 -20.23 -3.50
C MET A 32 -10.70 -20.75 -2.11
N VAL A 33 -10.77 -19.86 -1.11
CA VAL A 33 -11.12 -20.21 0.26
C VAL A 33 -12.54 -20.80 0.33
N SER A 34 -13.52 -20.17 -0.33
CA SER A 34 -14.88 -20.71 -0.42
C SER A 34 -14.91 -22.09 -1.07
N ALA A 35 -14.25 -22.25 -2.22
CA ALA A 35 -14.21 -23.54 -2.93
C ALA A 35 -13.57 -24.66 -2.09
N PHE A 36 -12.55 -24.35 -1.29
CA PHE A 36 -11.96 -25.31 -0.38
C PHE A 36 -12.93 -25.73 0.73
N PHE A 37 -13.71 -24.79 1.29
CA PHE A 37 -14.73 -25.13 2.28
C PHE A 37 -15.88 -25.95 1.68
N ASP A 38 -16.31 -25.65 0.46
CA ASP A 38 -17.34 -26.44 -0.24
C ASP A 38 -16.85 -27.88 -0.46
N LEU A 39 -15.59 -28.06 -0.85
CA LEU A 39 -14.95 -29.38 -0.94
C LEU A 39 -14.95 -30.08 0.42
N ALA A 40 -14.60 -29.35 1.48
CA ALA A 40 -14.55 -29.92 2.82
C ALA A 40 -15.94 -30.38 3.29
N GLU A 41 -16.97 -29.60 3.00
CA GLU A 41 -18.37 -29.91 3.29
C GLU A 41 -18.83 -31.17 2.53
N LEU A 42 -18.51 -31.28 1.23
CA LEU A 42 -18.82 -32.47 0.43
C LEU A 42 -18.19 -33.74 1.02
N ARG A 43 -16.92 -33.66 1.44
CA ARG A 43 -16.23 -34.80 2.08
C ARG A 43 -16.89 -35.18 3.41
N ALA A 44 -17.32 -34.20 4.20
CA ALA A 44 -18.04 -34.41 5.44
C ALA A 44 -19.42 -35.05 5.21
N MET A 45 -20.17 -34.58 4.20
CA MET A 45 -21.46 -35.16 3.79
C MET A 45 -21.33 -36.61 3.34
N ASN A 46 -20.22 -36.95 2.66
CA ASN A 46 -19.91 -38.31 2.24
C ASN A 46 -19.37 -39.20 3.38
N HIS A 47 -19.38 -38.72 4.63
CA HIS A 47 -18.86 -39.42 5.80
C HIS A 47 -17.43 -39.92 5.64
N GLN A 48 -16.59 -39.18 4.90
CA GLN A 48 -15.17 -39.51 4.78
C GLN A 48 -14.44 -39.11 6.06
N PRO A 49 -13.94 -40.06 6.86
CA PRO A 49 -13.24 -39.72 8.10
C PRO A 49 -11.91 -39.03 7.77
N MET A 50 -11.74 -37.80 8.25
CA MET A 50 -10.52 -37.02 8.09
C MET A 50 -10.10 -36.39 9.41
N TYR A 51 -8.79 -36.37 9.65
CA TYR A 51 -8.17 -35.72 10.80
C TYR A 51 -7.51 -34.39 10.37
N MET A 52 -7.17 -33.54 11.35
CA MET A 52 -6.54 -32.23 11.06
C MET A 52 -5.28 -32.32 10.19
N LYS A 53 -4.48 -33.38 10.35
CA LYS A 53 -3.29 -33.64 9.53
C LYS A 53 -3.63 -33.90 8.05
N ASP A 54 -4.77 -34.54 7.78
CA ASP A 54 -5.20 -34.90 6.43
C ASP A 54 -5.70 -33.65 5.69
N TRP A 55 -6.31 -32.72 6.43
CA TRP A 55 -6.71 -31.41 5.89
C TRP A 55 -5.52 -30.54 5.47
N VAL A 56 -4.38 -30.63 6.15
CA VAL A 56 -3.16 -29.91 5.75
C VAL A 56 -2.70 -30.39 4.38
N ILE A 57 -2.62 -31.71 4.21
CA ILE A 57 -2.22 -32.33 2.93
C ILE A 57 -3.20 -31.96 1.82
N GLU A 58 -4.51 -32.07 2.08
CA GLU A 58 -5.55 -31.74 1.09
C GLU A 58 -5.52 -30.25 0.70
N LEU A 59 -5.22 -29.35 1.66
CA LEU A 59 -5.09 -27.92 1.40
C LEU A 59 -3.87 -27.61 0.53
N ASP A 60 -2.72 -28.24 0.83
CA ASP A 60 -1.50 -28.09 0.04
C ASP A 60 -1.73 -28.55 -1.40
N ASP A 61 -2.33 -29.73 -1.55
CA ASP A 61 -2.75 -30.31 -2.83
C ASP A 61 -3.72 -29.40 -3.61
N PHE A 62 -4.70 -28.81 -2.92
CA PHE A 62 -5.65 -27.88 -3.52
C PHE A 62 -4.96 -26.60 -3.99
N ALA A 63 -4.07 -26.04 -3.18
CA ALA A 63 -3.30 -24.84 -3.50
C ALA A 63 -2.33 -25.08 -4.67
N GLU A 64 -1.79 -26.29 -4.79
CA GLU A 64 -0.95 -26.69 -5.93
C GLU A 64 -1.75 -26.83 -7.23
N ARG A 65 -2.93 -27.47 -7.17
CA ARG A 65 -3.77 -27.71 -8.35
C ARG A 65 -4.52 -26.47 -8.85
N TYR A 66 -5.03 -25.65 -7.94
CA TYR A 66 -5.96 -24.56 -8.26
C TYR A 66 -5.46 -23.17 -7.85
N GLY A 67 -4.43 -23.10 -7.01
CA GLY A 67 -3.87 -21.87 -6.49
C GLY A 67 -2.63 -21.38 -7.24
N GLN A 68 -1.68 -20.81 -6.50
CA GLN A 68 -0.37 -20.40 -7.01
C GLN A 68 0.76 -21.34 -6.57
N GLY A 69 0.40 -22.53 -6.07
CA GLY A 69 1.35 -23.44 -5.43
C GLY A 69 1.46 -23.23 -3.92
N VAL A 70 2.18 -24.15 -3.30
CA VAL A 70 2.56 -24.10 -1.88
C VAL A 70 3.99 -23.57 -1.78
N LEU A 71 4.29 -22.82 -0.73
CA LEU A 71 5.66 -22.43 -0.42
C LEU A 71 6.41 -23.65 0.10
N GLU A 72 7.27 -24.24 -0.72
CA GLU A 72 8.05 -25.44 -0.37
C GLU A 72 8.98 -25.23 0.84
N ASN A 73 9.35 -23.97 1.13
CA ASN A 73 10.27 -23.61 2.19
C ASN A 73 9.76 -22.40 2.97
N ALA A 74 10.03 -22.33 4.28
CA ALA A 74 9.68 -21.21 5.15
C ALA A 74 10.40 -19.88 4.83
N GLY A 75 11.03 -19.77 3.65
CA GLY A 75 11.95 -18.71 3.28
C GLY A 75 13.27 -18.81 4.06
N ALA A 76 14.38 -18.42 3.43
CA ALA A 76 15.69 -18.35 4.09
C ALA A 76 15.87 -17.05 4.90
N VAL A 77 14.88 -16.15 4.86
CA VAL A 77 15.00 -14.80 5.40
C VAL A 77 14.32 -14.75 6.77
N SER A 78 15.13 -14.57 7.81
CA SER A 78 14.61 -14.35 9.17
C SER A 78 13.85 -13.03 9.24
N HIS A 79 12.96 -12.91 10.23
CA HIS A 79 12.23 -11.67 10.49
C HIS A 79 13.18 -10.46 10.68
N GLU A 80 14.29 -10.64 11.41
CA GLU A 80 15.28 -9.59 11.61
C GLU A 80 15.95 -9.16 10.29
N SER A 81 16.26 -10.12 9.42
CA SER A 81 16.81 -9.83 8.10
C SER A 81 15.80 -9.08 7.22
N ALA A 82 14.52 -9.47 7.26
CA ALA A 82 13.46 -8.80 6.53
C ALA A 82 13.29 -7.33 7.00
N LEU A 83 13.35 -7.09 8.31
CA LEU A 83 13.30 -5.74 8.88
C LEU A 83 14.49 -4.88 8.45
N LYS A 84 15.70 -5.42 8.43
CA LYS A 84 16.89 -4.69 7.96
C LYS A 84 16.75 -4.27 6.51
N ILE A 85 16.27 -5.17 5.65
CA ILE A 85 16.01 -4.87 4.23
C ILE A 85 14.93 -3.78 4.09
N ALA A 86 13.82 -3.92 4.82
CA ALA A 86 12.74 -2.93 4.79
C ALA A 86 13.20 -1.54 5.25
N GLN A 87 14.03 -1.48 6.30
CA GLN A 87 14.61 -0.22 6.79
C GLN A 87 15.57 0.41 5.77
N ALA A 88 16.41 -0.40 5.12
CA ALA A 88 17.33 0.09 4.09
C ALA A 88 16.57 0.67 2.88
N GLU A 89 15.50 0.01 2.43
CA GLU A 89 14.67 0.54 1.34
C GLU A 89 13.87 1.77 1.75
N TYR A 90 13.39 1.83 2.99
CA TYR A 90 12.75 3.04 3.52
C TYR A 90 13.70 4.23 3.53
N GLU A 91 14.97 4.06 3.89
CA GLU A 91 15.93 5.16 3.89
C GLU A 91 16.21 5.65 2.47
N LYS A 92 16.32 4.73 1.48
CA LYS A 92 16.43 5.11 0.07
C LYS A 92 15.20 5.85 -0.43
N TYR A 93 14.01 5.39 -0.07
CA TYR A 93 12.75 6.08 -0.38
C TYR A 93 12.73 7.48 0.24
N ARG A 94 13.08 7.59 1.52
CA ARG A 94 13.13 8.86 2.25
C ARG A 94 14.10 9.83 1.59
N GLN A 95 15.28 9.37 1.18
CA GLN A 95 16.26 10.20 0.47
C GLN A 95 15.73 10.73 -0.87
N LYS A 96 15.05 9.90 -1.66
CA LYS A 96 14.43 10.32 -2.92
C LYS A 96 13.27 11.29 -2.73
N THR A 97 12.56 11.19 -1.62
CA THR A 97 11.37 11.98 -1.32
C THR A 97 11.70 13.28 -0.58
N LEU A 98 12.95 13.48 -0.14
CA LEU A 98 13.40 14.71 0.54
C LEU A 98 13.30 15.96 -0.36
N ASP A 99 13.49 15.78 -1.67
CA ASP A 99 13.38 16.86 -2.66
C ASP A 99 11.92 17.12 -3.11
N GLU A 100 10.97 16.29 -2.66
CA GLU A 100 9.57 16.48 -2.96
C GLU A 100 8.96 17.49 -1.98
N LEU A 101 8.26 18.50 -2.52
CA LEU A 101 7.59 19.48 -1.69
C LEU A 101 6.56 18.82 -0.77
N SER A 102 6.74 19.06 0.52
CA SER A 102 5.77 18.75 1.56
C SER A 102 4.41 19.35 1.22
N HIS A 103 3.35 18.75 1.76
CA HIS A 103 1.99 19.28 1.57
C HIS A 103 1.89 20.75 2.01
N ALA A 104 2.53 21.10 3.13
CA ALA A 104 2.59 22.47 3.64
C ALA A 104 3.32 23.42 2.69
N GLU A 105 4.40 22.98 2.04
CA GLU A 105 5.15 23.79 1.08
C GLU A 105 4.35 23.98 -0.22
N ARG A 106 3.62 22.96 -0.66
CA ARG A 106 2.69 23.06 -1.80
C ARG A 106 1.56 24.05 -1.50
N ASP A 107 0.94 23.94 -0.33
CA ASP A 107 -0.15 24.83 0.08
C ASP A 107 0.35 26.27 0.24
N PHE A 108 1.55 26.45 0.77
CA PHE A 108 2.24 27.74 0.85
C PHE A 108 2.49 28.34 -0.54
N LEU A 109 3.02 27.57 -1.49
CA LEU A 109 3.19 28.05 -2.88
C LEU A 109 1.87 28.40 -3.55
N ILE A 110 0.80 27.65 -3.29
CA ILE A 110 -0.55 27.95 -3.78
C ILE A 110 -1.04 29.28 -3.18
N SER A 111 -0.80 29.52 -1.89
CA SER A 111 -1.14 30.77 -1.20
C SER A 111 -0.37 31.97 -1.77
N ILE A 112 0.93 31.80 -2.06
CA ILE A 112 1.75 32.84 -2.68
C ILE A 112 1.23 33.15 -4.07
N LYS A 113 1.01 32.12 -4.89
CA LYS A 113 0.52 32.26 -6.27
C LYS A 113 -0.85 32.92 -6.34
N THR A 114 -1.76 32.57 -5.41
CA THR A 114 -3.08 33.21 -5.34
C THR A 114 -3.01 34.65 -4.85
N THR A 115 -2.10 34.97 -3.92
CA THR A 115 -1.86 36.34 -3.45
C THR A 115 -1.25 37.21 -4.55
N GLN A 116 -0.27 36.68 -5.28
CA GLN A 116 0.32 37.33 -6.45
C GLN A 116 -0.75 37.63 -7.51
N LYS A 117 -1.58 36.65 -7.86
CA LYS A 117 -2.66 36.83 -8.85
C LYS A 117 -3.68 37.89 -8.41
N LYS A 118 -3.95 38.01 -7.10
CA LYS A 118 -4.82 39.07 -6.55
C LYS A 118 -4.18 40.45 -6.63
N LEU A 119 -2.88 40.56 -6.35
CA LEU A 119 -2.11 41.81 -6.44
C LEU A 119 -1.93 42.27 -7.90
N GLU A 120 -1.67 41.34 -8.83
CA GLU A 120 -1.56 41.63 -10.27
C GLU A 120 -2.92 42.01 -10.89
N GLY A 121 -4.02 41.40 -10.41
CA GLY A 121 -5.38 41.82 -10.75
C GLY A 121 -5.78 43.18 -10.16
N MET A 122 -5.05 43.65 -9.13
CA MET A 122 -5.15 44.98 -8.54
C MET A 122 -4.00 45.87 -9.04
N ALA A 123 -3.92 46.11 -10.36
CA ALA A 123 -2.93 47.04 -10.91
C ALA A 123 -3.00 48.41 -10.21
N LEU A 124 -1.86 48.86 -9.67
CA LEU A 124 -1.68 50.09 -8.90
C LEU A 124 -2.11 51.34 -9.69
N PRO A 125 -2.85 52.31 -9.11
CA PRO A 125 -3.14 53.58 -9.76
C PRO A 125 -1.83 54.35 -9.98
N GLN A 126 -1.54 54.70 -11.23
CA GLN A 126 -0.39 55.55 -11.57
C GLN A 126 -0.52 56.88 -10.83
N LYS A 127 0.40 57.13 -9.88
CA LYS A 127 0.47 58.38 -9.13
C LYS A 127 1.11 59.43 -10.04
N ASN A 128 0.27 60.12 -10.84
CA ASN A 128 0.69 61.34 -11.53
C ASN A 128 1.01 62.41 -10.48
N ILE A 129 2.30 62.68 -10.28
CA ILE A 129 2.77 63.81 -9.48
C ILE A 129 2.81 65.02 -10.42
N PRO A 130 2.03 66.09 -10.18
CA PRO A 130 2.06 67.27 -11.02
C PRO A 130 3.35 68.06 -10.76
N VAL A 131 4.15 68.27 -11.81
CA VAL A 131 5.24 69.25 -11.81
C VAL A 131 4.58 70.64 -11.90
N LYS A 132 4.79 71.49 -10.89
CA LYS A 132 4.34 72.88 -10.90
C LYS A 132 5.35 73.76 -11.66
N SER A 133 4.76 74.55 -12.57
CA SER A 133 5.22 75.78 -13.25
C SER A 133 6.58 75.77 -13.94
#